data_AF-A0A1D4PPH9-F1
#
_entry.id   AF-A0A1D4PPH9-F1
#
_cell.length_a   1.000
_cell.length_b   1.000
_cell.length_c   1.000
_cell.angle_alpha   90.00
_cell.angle_beta   90.00
_cell.angle_gamma   90.00
#
_symmetry.space_group_name_H-M   'P 1'
#
loop_
_entity.id
_entity.type
_entity.pdbx_description
1 polymer ?
#
loop_
_entity_poly.entity_id
_entity_poly.type
_entity_poly.pdbx_seq_one_letter_code
_entity_poly.pdbx_strand_id
1 'polypeptide(L)'
;MAITIDNLPVLEKGTNEPPVAYEMREEVSDYELLTRYNSRYISDKIDAVEADIELMYERTYPRLASDEFLQQIYYESFPLETLAIEIIEQKQKLNAFIRKSRKALTLFYTVTKRYTINEQNDIKRYMRSKGTYKPDIIDTLKRELFKASQSERNQRNKISESERTKHIEMKATLLRKQREKERGN
;
A
#
# COMPACT_ATOMS: atom_id res chain seq x y z
N MET A 1 11.18 -44.58 15.31
CA MET A 1 11.61 -43.50 14.39
C MET A 1 10.81 -42.26 14.74
N ALA A 2 11.43 -41.33 15.47
CA ALA A 2 10.83 -40.07 15.86
C ALA A 2 11.57 -38.96 15.09
N ILE A 3 10.81 -38.12 14.41
CA ILE A 3 11.34 -36.93 13.75
C ILE A 3 11.59 -35.91 14.85
N THR A 4 12.86 -35.76 15.25
CA THR A 4 13.29 -34.68 16.13
C THR A 4 13.25 -33.38 15.32
N ILE A 5 12.24 -32.55 15.58
CA ILE A 5 12.19 -31.17 15.06
C ILE A 5 12.88 -30.31 16.13
N ASP A 6 14.18 -30.13 15.97
CA ASP A 6 14.95 -29.19 16.78
C ASP A 6 14.49 -27.75 16.44
N ASN A 7 14.18 -26.99 17.50
CA ASN A 7 13.94 -25.54 17.52
C ASN A 7 12.49 -25.04 17.40
N LEU A 8 11.57 -25.59 18.20
CA LEU A 8 10.49 -24.76 18.76
C LEU A 8 10.90 -24.33 20.17
N PRO A 9 10.92 -23.02 20.50
CA PRO A 9 11.16 -22.60 21.87
C PRO A 9 10.00 -23.07 22.75
N VAL A 10 10.32 -23.88 23.75
CA VAL A 10 9.40 -24.28 24.82
C VAL A 10 9.01 -23.01 25.58
N LEU A 11 7.73 -22.67 25.58
CA LEU A 11 7.22 -21.55 26.38
C LEU A 11 7.17 -21.97 27.86
N GLU A 12 8.29 -21.84 28.55
CA GLU A 12 8.34 -21.92 30.01
C GLU A 12 7.74 -20.64 30.61
N LYS A 13 6.67 -20.80 31.41
CA LYS A 13 6.10 -19.71 32.20
C LYS A 13 7.15 -19.21 33.19
N GLY A 14 7.73 -18.04 32.96
CA GLY A 14 8.40 -17.29 34.04
C GLY A 14 9.67 -16.50 33.73
N THR A 15 10.13 -16.36 32.49
CA THR A 15 11.24 -15.46 32.18
C THR A 15 10.74 -14.25 31.39
N ASN A 16 10.89 -13.06 31.97
CA ASN A 16 10.72 -11.79 31.25
C ASN A 16 11.75 -11.76 30.11
N GLU A 17 11.31 -12.12 28.90
CA GLU A 17 12.07 -11.87 27.68
C GLU A 17 12.41 -10.37 27.64
N PRO A 18 13.66 -10.00 27.29
CA PRO A 18 14.00 -8.60 27.12
C PRO A 18 13.04 -7.99 26.08
N PRO A 19 12.54 -6.76 26.30
CA PRO A 19 11.59 -6.15 25.37
C PRO A 19 12.19 -6.19 23.97
N VAL A 20 11.43 -6.72 23.01
CA VAL A 20 11.81 -6.71 21.59
C VAL A 20 12.13 -5.27 21.20
N ALA A 21 13.40 -4.94 21.12
CA ALA A 21 13.86 -3.62 20.75
C ALA A 21 13.63 -3.46 19.25
N TYR A 22 12.57 -2.74 18.88
CA TYR A 22 12.30 -2.42 17.48
C TYR A 22 13.31 -1.38 17.00
N GLU A 23 14.29 -1.81 16.23
CA GLU A 23 15.18 -0.89 15.51
C GLU A 23 14.43 -0.26 14.34
N MET A 24 14.10 1.03 14.47
CA MET A 24 13.60 1.83 13.36
C MET A 24 14.72 2.04 12.34
N ARG A 25 14.73 1.25 11.26
CA ARG A 25 15.69 1.45 10.18
C ARG A 25 15.19 2.52 9.21
N GLU A 26 16.06 3.47 8.88
CA GLU A 26 15.82 4.52 7.88
C GLU A 26 15.98 4.00 6.44
N GLU A 27 15.36 2.86 6.14
CA GLU A 27 15.45 2.20 4.84
C GLU A 27 14.11 1.57 4.44
N VAL A 28 13.90 1.42 3.13
CA VAL A 28 12.74 0.68 2.61
C VAL A 28 12.94 -0.81 2.87
N SER A 29 11.92 -1.49 3.39
CA SER A 29 11.98 -2.94 3.62
C SER A 29 12.05 -3.73 2.31
N ASP A 30 12.62 -4.93 2.33
CA ASP A 30 12.64 -5.86 1.19
C ASP A 30 11.23 -6.09 0.62
N TYR A 31 10.26 -6.30 1.51
CA TYR A 31 8.86 -6.50 1.15
C TYR A 31 8.28 -5.28 0.42
N GLU A 32 8.49 -4.07 0.95
CA GLU A 32 8.00 -2.85 0.32
C GLU A 32 8.68 -2.59 -1.03
N LEU A 33 9.99 -2.85 -1.13
CA LEU A 33 10.72 -2.74 -2.39
C LEU A 33 10.16 -3.67 -3.47
N LEU A 34 9.88 -4.92 -3.11
CA LEU A 34 9.40 -5.95 -4.05
C LEU A 34 7.91 -5.85 -4.39
N THR A 35 7.12 -5.13 -3.61
CA THR A 35 5.68 -4.98 -3.84
C THR A 35 5.31 -3.60 -4.36
N ARG A 36 5.68 -2.54 -3.63
CA ARG A 36 5.29 -1.16 -3.92
C ARG A 36 6.05 -0.54 -5.08
N TYR A 37 7.29 -0.96 -5.29
CA TYR A 37 8.19 -0.38 -6.31
C TYR A 37 8.48 -1.33 -7.48
N ASN A 38 7.94 -2.55 -7.45
CA ASN A 38 8.11 -3.53 -8.52
C ASN A 38 6.98 -3.44 -9.54
N SER A 39 7.29 -2.95 -10.74
CA SER A 39 6.31 -2.81 -11.82
C SER A 39 5.63 -4.12 -12.20
N ARG A 40 6.32 -5.26 -12.10
CA ARG A 40 5.75 -6.56 -12.45
C ARG A 40 4.71 -6.99 -11.43
N TYR A 41 5.06 -6.94 -10.14
CA TYR A 41 4.12 -7.23 -9.06
C TYR A 41 2.86 -6.37 -9.14
N ILE A 42 3.04 -5.07 -9.43
CA ILE A 42 1.92 -4.14 -9.58
C ILE A 42 1.01 -4.54 -10.75
N SER A 43 1.59 -4.88 -11.91
CA SER A 43 0.83 -5.35 -13.08
C SER A 43 0.06 -6.62 -12.74
N ASP A 44 0.76 -7.64 -12.23
CA ASP A 44 0.15 -8.92 -11.86
C ASP A 44 -1.01 -8.73 -10.86
N LYS A 45 -0.86 -7.77 -9.93
CA LYS A 45 -1.91 -7.45 -8.94
C LYS A 45 -3.09 -6.71 -9.56
N ILE A 46 -2.86 -5.83 -10.55
CA ILE A 46 -3.94 -5.17 -11.29
C ILE A 46 -4.72 -6.21 -12.07
N ASP A 47 -4.02 -7.06 -12.83
CA ASP A 47 -4.63 -8.10 -13.68
C ASP A 47 -5.46 -9.07 -12.83
N ALA A 48 -4.95 -9.48 -11.66
CA ALA A 48 -5.69 -10.33 -10.73
C ALA A 48 -6.99 -9.68 -10.22
N VAL A 49 -6.94 -8.39 -9.85
CA VAL A 49 -8.12 -7.68 -9.35
C VAL A 49 -9.13 -7.40 -10.47
N GLU A 50 -8.65 -7.13 -11.69
CA GLU A 50 -9.53 -6.98 -12.87
C GLU A 50 -10.25 -8.29 -13.21
N ALA A 51 -9.54 -9.42 -13.16
CA ALA A 51 -10.13 -10.74 -13.34
C ALA A 51 -11.15 -11.06 -12.24
N ASP A 52 -10.86 -10.74 -10.98
CA ASP A 52 -11.79 -10.91 -9.86
C ASP A 52 -13.07 -10.08 -10.06
N ILE A 53 -12.94 -8.83 -10.52
CA ILE A 53 -14.09 -7.96 -10.85
C ILE A 53 -14.91 -8.54 -12.00
N GLU A 54 -14.27 -9.11 -13.02
CA GLU A 54 -14.98 -9.74 -14.14
C GLU A 54 -15.78 -10.96 -13.66
N LEU A 55 -15.18 -11.80 -12.82
CA LEU A 55 -15.83 -12.96 -12.22
C LEU A 55 -17.03 -12.58 -11.34
N MET A 56 -17.05 -11.38 -10.75
CA MET A 56 -18.21 -10.90 -9.99
C MET A 56 -19.46 -10.75 -10.86
N TYR A 57 -19.34 -10.39 -12.14
CA TYR A 57 -20.50 -10.30 -13.04
C TYR A 57 -21.17 -11.65 -13.28
N GLU A 58 -20.43 -12.76 -13.17
CA GLU A 58 -20.98 -14.10 -13.27
C GLU A 58 -21.76 -14.51 -12.01
N ARG A 59 -21.62 -13.81 -10.87
CA ARG A 59 -22.32 -14.14 -9.61
C ARG A 59 -23.80 -13.76 -9.64
N THR A 60 -24.24 -13.04 -10.66
CA THR A 60 -25.64 -12.67 -10.87
C THR A 60 -26.54 -13.90 -11.12
N TYR A 61 -25.97 -15.00 -11.60
CA TYR A 61 -26.71 -16.24 -11.84
C TYR A 61 -26.83 -17.06 -10.55
N PRO A 62 -28.03 -17.58 -10.21
CA PRO A 62 -28.20 -18.49 -9.08
C PRO A 62 -27.27 -19.70 -9.22
N ARG A 63 -26.53 -20.02 -8.17
CA ARG A 63 -25.62 -21.17 -8.14
C ARG A 63 -26.09 -22.17 -7.11
N LEU A 64 -25.93 -23.44 -7.45
CA LEU A 64 -26.17 -24.53 -6.51
C LEU A 64 -25.04 -24.51 -5.47
N ALA A 65 -25.37 -24.25 -4.22
CA ALA A 65 -24.45 -24.29 -3.09
C ALA A 65 -24.82 -25.46 -2.17
N SER A 66 -23.82 -26.08 -1.56
CA SER A 66 -24.01 -27.14 -0.57
C SER A 66 -23.40 -26.71 0.76
N ASP A 67 -24.20 -26.76 1.81
CA ASP A 67 -23.71 -26.62 3.18
C ASP A 67 -23.41 -28.02 3.73
N GLU A 68 -22.13 -28.33 3.95
CA GLU A 68 -21.68 -29.61 4.50
C GLU A 68 -22.11 -29.83 5.95
N PHE A 69 -22.29 -28.75 6.73
CA PHE A 69 -22.71 -28.84 8.13
C PHE A 69 -24.21 -29.11 8.25
N LEU A 70 -25.02 -28.42 7.44
CA LEU A 70 -26.47 -28.62 7.41
C LEU A 70 -26.90 -29.78 6.49
N GLN A 71 -25.97 -30.36 5.72
CA GLN A 71 -26.22 -31.36 4.67
C GLN A 71 -27.35 -30.96 3.71
N GLN A 72 -27.40 -29.68 3.34
CA GLN A 72 -28.44 -29.13 2.48
C GLN A 72 -27.84 -28.57 1.20
N ILE A 73 -28.61 -28.71 0.13
CA ILE A 73 -28.34 -28.10 -1.17
C ILE A 73 -29.36 -26.99 -1.36
N TYR A 74 -28.90 -25.77 -1.62
CA TYR A 74 -29.75 -24.62 -1.86
C TYR A 74 -29.24 -23.80 -3.05
N TYR A 75 -30.08 -22.94 -3.58
CA TYR A 75 -29.68 -21.97 -4.59
C TYR A 75 -29.27 -20.67 -3.89
N GLU A 76 -28.02 -20.28 -4.04
CA GLU A 76 -27.52 -18.97 -3.63
C GLU A 76 -27.65 -18.01 -4.81
N SER A 77 -28.35 -16.90 -4.60
CA SER A 77 -28.40 -15.78 -5.54
C SER A 77 -27.90 -14.51 -4.85
N PHE A 78 -27.05 -13.77 -5.54
CA PHE A 78 -26.61 -12.45 -5.08
C PHE A 78 -27.62 -11.40 -5.52
N PRO A 79 -28.14 -10.55 -4.60
CA PRO A 79 -28.95 -9.41 -4.99
C PRO A 79 -28.17 -8.49 -5.93
N LEU A 80 -28.80 -8.10 -7.04
CA LEU A 80 -28.16 -7.31 -8.09
C LEU A 80 -27.65 -5.97 -7.54
N GLU A 81 -28.41 -5.34 -6.65
CA GLU A 81 -28.07 -4.07 -6.04
C GLU A 81 -26.80 -4.19 -5.17
N THR A 82 -26.70 -5.24 -4.36
CA THR A 82 -25.53 -5.50 -3.52
C THR A 82 -24.30 -5.78 -4.38
N LEU A 83 -24.46 -6.62 -5.41
CA LEU A 83 -23.38 -6.94 -6.34
C LEU A 83 -22.88 -5.69 -7.07
N ALA A 84 -23.79 -4.82 -7.51
CA ALA A 84 -23.43 -3.56 -8.17
C ALA A 84 -22.63 -2.64 -7.24
N ILE A 85 -23.03 -2.51 -5.97
CA ILE A 85 -22.29 -1.73 -4.96
C ILE A 85 -20.88 -2.29 -4.79
N GLU A 86 -20.74 -3.61 -4.60
CA GLU A 86 -19.43 -4.24 -4.42
C GLU A 86 -18.51 -4.03 -5.63
N ILE A 87 -19.03 -4.19 -6.86
CA ILE A 87 -18.26 -3.96 -8.08
C ILE A 87 -17.78 -2.50 -8.17
N ILE A 88 -18.64 -1.53 -7.85
CA ILE A 88 -18.27 -0.11 -7.82
C ILE A 88 -17.15 0.13 -6.82
N GLU A 89 -17.26 -0.42 -5.60
CA GLU A 89 -16.23 -0.29 -4.58
C GLU A 89 -14.89 -0.91 -5.01
N GLN A 90 -14.92 -2.12 -5.59
CA GLN A 90 -13.71 -2.79 -6.06
C GLN A 90 -13.03 -1.98 -7.17
N LYS A 91 -13.80 -1.44 -8.13
CA LYS A 91 -13.27 -0.54 -9.17
C LYS A 91 -12.68 0.74 -8.58
N GLN A 92 -13.29 1.32 -7.55
CA GLN A 92 -12.73 2.49 -6.86
C GLN A 92 -11.42 2.16 -6.14
N LYS A 93 -11.36 1.03 -5.41
CA LYS A 93 -10.16 0.52 -4.74
C LYS A 93 -9.03 0.27 -5.74
N LEU A 94 -9.33 -0.37 -6.87
CA LEU A 94 -8.37 -0.59 -7.95
C LEU A 94 -7.83 0.73 -8.51
N ASN A 95 -8.70 1.69 -8.82
CA ASN A 95 -8.28 3.01 -9.29
C ASN A 95 -7.38 3.75 -8.29
N ALA A 96 -7.71 3.68 -6.99
CA ALA A 96 -6.89 4.25 -5.94
C ALA A 96 -5.51 3.57 -5.86
N PHE A 97 -5.48 2.24 -5.97
CA PHE A 97 -4.24 1.46 -6.03
C PHE A 97 -3.39 1.87 -7.23
N ILE A 98 -3.94 1.91 -8.44
CA ILE A 98 -3.22 2.34 -9.67
C ILE A 98 -2.60 3.72 -9.49
N ARG A 99 -3.36 4.69 -8.98
CA ARG A 99 -2.85 6.06 -8.73
C ARG A 99 -1.70 6.07 -7.74
N LYS A 100 -1.80 5.30 -6.65
CA LYS A 100 -0.74 5.18 -5.62
C LYS A 100 0.51 4.50 -6.18
N SER A 101 0.34 3.42 -6.93
CA SER A 101 1.41 2.64 -7.55
C SER A 101 2.15 3.44 -8.61
N ARG A 102 1.44 4.22 -9.45
CA ARG A 102 2.08 5.13 -10.43
C ARG A 102 3.01 6.14 -9.75
N LYS A 103 2.56 6.79 -8.68
CA LYS A 103 3.40 7.72 -7.90
C LYS A 103 4.65 7.04 -7.35
N ALA A 104 4.49 5.84 -6.78
CA ALA A 104 5.62 5.08 -6.25
C ALA A 104 6.62 4.69 -7.35
N LEU A 105 6.14 4.24 -8.51
CA LEU A 105 6.99 3.91 -9.65
C LEU A 105 7.72 5.14 -10.23
N THR A 106 7.05 6.29 -10.31
CA THR A 106 7.72 7.54 -10.71
C THR A 106 8.87 7.87 -9.78
N LEU A 107 8.66 7.78 -8.47
CA LEU A 107 9.72 7.97 -7.48
C LEU A 107 10.85 6.95 -7.68
N PHE A 108 10.52 5.68 -7.87
CA PHE A 108 11.50 4.63 -8.13
C PHE A 108 12.35 4.95 -9.35
N TYR A 109 11.73 5.24 -10.50
CA TYR A 109 12.45 5.53 -11.73
C TYR A 109 13.30 6.79 -11.64
N THR A 110 12.86 7.82 -10.91
CA THR A 110 13.66 9.03 -10.70
C THR A 110 14.91 8.79 -9.85
N VAL A 111 14.84 7.87 -8.88
CA VAL A 111 16.00 7.43 -8.09
C VAL A 111 16.91 6.55 -8.93
N THR A 112 16.37 5.50 -9.57
CA THR A 112 17.18 4.53 -10.34
C THR A 112 17.87 5.14 -11.56
N LYS A 113 17.35 6.24 -12.12
CA LYS A 113 17.96 6.93 -13.28
C LYS A 113 19.37 7.45 -13.00
N ARG A 114 19.75 7.65 -11.73
CA ARG A 114 21.06 8.17 -11.32
C ARG A 114 22.16 7.11 -11.32
N TYR A 115 21.78 5.84 -11.34
CA TYR A 115 22.69 4.71 -11.31
C TYR A 115 23.25 4.42 -12.71
N THR A 116 24.41 3.77 -12.76
CA THR A 116 25.01 3.28 -14.00
C THR A 116 24.13 2.22 -14.66
N ILE A 117 24.37 1.94 -15.95
CA ILE A 117 23.59 0.95 -16.70
C ILE A 117 23.71 -0.44 -16.07
N ASN A 118 24.89 -0.81 -15.58
CA ASN A 118 25.14 -2.10 -14.94
C ASN A 118 24.32 -2.22 -13.65
N GLU A 119 24.37 -1.21 -12.79
CA GLU A 119 23.60 -1.16 -11.55
C GLU A 119 22.08 -1.17 -11.83
N GLN A 120 21.62 -0.45 -12.85
CA GLN A 120 20.21 -0.49 -13.25
C GLN A 120 19.80 -1.91 -13.70
N ASN A 121 20.67 -2.64 -14.39
CA ASN A 121 20.42 -4.03 -14.77
C ASN A 121 20.39 -4.95 -13.55
N ASP A 122 21.26 -4.74 -12.57
CA ASP A 122 21.26 -5.45 -11.31
C ASP A 122 19.97 -5.22 -10.51
N ILE A 123 19.51 -3.98 -10.43
CA ILE A 123 18.23 -3.63 -9.80
C ILE A 123 17.06 -4.32 -10.52
N LYS A 124 17.03 -4.30 -11.85
CA LYS A 124 16.00 -5.00 -12.64
C LYS A 124 16.04 -6.51 -12.38
N ARG A 125 17.23 -7.10 -12.28
CA ARG A 125 17.42 -8.52 -11.99
C ARG A 125 16.94 -8.87 -10.59
N TYR A 126 17.27 -8.06 -9.58
CA TYR A 126 16.76 -8.20 -8.21
C TYR A 126 15.23 -8.23 -8.20
N MET A 127 14.58 -7.25 -8.84
CA MET A 127 13.12 -7.15 -8.91
C MET A 127 12.46 -8.35 -9.61
N ARG A 128 13.05 -8.82 -10.71
CA ARG A 128 12.57 -10.02 -11.43
C ARG A 128 12.72 -11.30 -10.62
N SER A 129 13.80 -11.39 -9.85
CA SER A 129 14.15 -12.54 -9.03
C SER A 129 13.35 -12.62 -7.71
N LYS A 130 12.44 -11.67 -7.47
CA LYS A 130 11.67 -11.54 -6.21
C LYS A 130 12.59 -11.50 -4.97
N GLY A 131 13.75 -10.87 -5.11
CA GLY A 131 14.73 -10.70 -4.02
C GLY A 131 15.66 -11.88 -3.77
N THR A 132 15.66 -12.90 -4.63
CA THR A 132 16.63 -14.02 -4.53
C THR A 132 18.04 -13.61 -4.97
N TYR A 133 18.16 -12.82 -6.03
CA TYR A 133 19.43 -12.19 -6.43
C TYR A 133 19.58 -10.87 -5.67
N LYS A 134 20.55 -10.77 -4.75
CA LYS A 134 20.78 -9.58 -3.91
C LYS A 134 22.17 -8.95 -4.17
N PRO A 135 22.27 -8.00 -5.12
CA PRO A 135 23.48 -7.21 -5.30
C PRO A 135 23.59 -6.11 -4.25
N ASP A 136 24.82 -5.74 -3.88
CA ASP A 136 25.10 -4.76 -2.80
C ASP A 136 24.44 -3.39 -3.02
N ILE A 137 24.23 -3.02 -4.29
CA ILE A 137 23.59 -1.75 -4.67
C ILE A 137 22.14 -1.61 -4.15
N ILE A 138 21.48 -2.73 -3.82
CA ILE A 138 20.10 -2.73 -3.33
C ILE A 138 19.99 -2.06 -1.96
N ASP A 139 20.97 -2.22 -1.09
CA ASP A 139 20.90 -1.61 0.25
C ASP A 139 21.08 -0.09 0.16
N THR A 140 21.94 0.40 -0.73
CA THR A 140 22.02 1.83 -1.07
C THR A 140 20.69 2.33 -1.65
N LEU A 141 20.11 1.59 -2.60
CA LEU A 141 18.83 1.93 -3.22
C LEU A 141 17.70 2.05 -2.19
N LYS A 142 17.61 1.14 -1.21
CA LYS A 142 16.58 1.19 -0.15
C LYS A 142 16.68 2.47 0.68
N ARG A 143 17.88 2.87 1.06
CA ARG A 143 18.11 4.10 1.85
C ARG A 143 17.79 5.34 1.04
N GLU A 144 18.16 5.37 -0.24
CA GLU A 144 17.83 6.49 -1.13
C GLU A 144 16.33 6.61 -1.39
N LEU A 145 15.64 5.51 -1.65
CA LEU A 145 14.18 5.49 -1.80
C LEU A 145 13.48 5.95 -0.52
N PHE A 146 13.98 5.56 0.66
CA PHE A 146 13.45 6.01 1.93
C PHE A 146 13.56 7.54 2.06
N LYS A 147 14.77 8.08 1.84
CA LYS A 147 15.01 9.53 1.88
C LYS A 147 14.14 10.29 0.87
N ALA A 148 14.04 9.79 -0.36
CA ALA A 148 13.24 10.41 -1.41
C ALA A 148 11.74 10.40 -1.06
N SER A 149 11.22 9.28 -0.56
CA SER A 149 9.83 9.15 -0.11
C SER A 149 9.54 10.08 1.08
N GLN A 150 10.47 10.20 2.02
CA GLN A 150 10.30 11.06 3.19
C GLN A 150 10.36 12.54 2.82
N SER A 151 11.24 12.92 1.89
CA SER A 151 11.29 14.27 1.33
C SER A 151 9.96 14.66 0.68
N GLU A 152 9.36 13.77 -0.11
CA GLU A 152 8.04 14.03 -0.70
C GLU A 152 6.94 14.20 0.36
N ARG A 153 6.96 13.38 1.42
CA ARG A 153 5.99 13.49 2.52
C ARG A 153 6.12 14.84 3.23
N ASN A 154 7.34 15.23 3.55
CA ASN A 154 7.62 16.50 4.22
C ASN A 154 7.20 17.69 3.35
N GLN A 155 7.44 17.61 2.03
CA GLN A 155 7.01 18.66 1.10
C GLN A 155 5.49 18.80 1.04
N ARG A 156 4.76 17.67 1.00
CA ARG A 156 3.28 17.69 1.04
C ARG A 156 2.76 18.29 2.34
N ASN A 157 3.33 17.91 3.48
CA ASN A 157 2.92 18.44 4.77
C ASN A 157 3.12 19.96 4.85
N LYS A 158 4.27 20.47 4.40
CA LYS A 158 4.54 21.91 4.33
C LYS A 158 3.52 22.66 3.47
N ILE A 159 3.13 22.09 2.32
CA ILE A 159 2.11 22.67 1.45
C ILE A 159 0.77 22.72 2.19
N SER A 160 0.33 21.60 2.76
CA SER A 160 -0.94 21.53 3.50
C SER A 160 -0.97 22.45 4.72
N GLU A 161 0.15 22.61 5.43
CA GLU A 161 0.28 23.58 6.52
C GLU A 161 0.13 25.02 6.01
N SER A 162 0.78 25.35 4.89
CA SER A 162 0.69 26.69 4.29
C SER A 162 -0.72 27.03 3.79
N GLU A 163 -1.48 26.04 3.31
CA GLU A 163 -2.87 26.23 2.89
C GLU A 163 -3.79 26.43 4.09
N ARG A 164 -3.56 25.66 5.17
CA ARG A 164 -4.30 25.80 6.42
C ARG A 164 -4.08 27.18 7.05
N THR A 165 -2.84 27.66 7.09
CA THR A 165 -2.53 28.98 7.67
C THR A 165 -3.21 30.09 6.87
N LYS A 166 -3.14 30.05 5.54
CA LYS A 166 -3.85 31.00 4.65
C LYS A 166 -5.36 31.00 4.90
N HIS A 167 -5.96 29.82 5.05
CA HIS A 167 -7.40 29.71 5.30
C HIS A 167 -7.79 30.27 6.67
N ILE A 168 -6.97 30.05 7.70
CA ILE A 168 -7.17 30.62 9.04
C ILE A 168 -7.06 32.15 9.00
N GLU A 169 -6.04 32.68 8.33
CA GLU A 169 -5.81 34.11 8.19
C GLU A 169 -6.96 34.79 7.42
N MET A 170 -7.44 34.16 6.34
CA MET A 170 -8.60 34.62 5.60
C MET A 170 -9.87 34.66 6.47
N LYS A 171 -10.11 33.63 7.29
CA LYS A 171 -11.23 33.65 8.25
C LYS A 171 -11.07 34.77 9.29
N ALA A 172 -9.87 34.96 9.84
CA ALA A 172 -9.60 35.99 10.83
C ALA A 172 -9.82 37.41 10.27
N THR A 173 -9.39 37.66 9.03
CA THR A 173 -9.58 38.95 8.36
C THR A 173 -11.06 39.23 8.06
N LEU A 174 -11.83 38.22 7.63
CA LEU A 174 -13.27 38.36 7.43
C LEU A 174 -14.00 38.69 8.74
N LEU A 175 -13.66 38.01 9.84
CA LEU A 175 -14.22 38.29 11.16
C LEU A 175 -13.88 39.72 11.65
N ARG A 176 -12.66 40.20 11.40
CA ARG A 176 -12.28 41.59 11.74
C ARG A 176 -13.13 42.60 10.97
N LYS A 177 -13.30 42.40 9.67
CA LYS A 177 -14.16 43.27 8.82
C LYS A 177 -15.63 43.25 9.25
N GLN A 178 -16.14 42.10 9.68
CA GLN A 178 -17.51 42.01 10.21
C GLN A 178 -17.66 42.81 11.51
N ARG A 179 -16.73 42.66 12.46
CA ARG A 179 -16.73 43.43 13.72
C ARG A 179 -16.59 44.93 13.51
N GLU A 180 -15.82 45.36 12.51
CA GLU A 180 -15.70 46.79 12.15
C GLU A 180 -17.00 47.34 11.57
N LYS A 181 -17.72 46.56 10.75
CA LYS A 181 -19.07 46.95 10.27
C LYS A 181 -20.11 47.01 11.39
N GLU A 182 -20.06 46.09 12.34
CA GLU A 182 -20.97 46.06 13.50
C GLU A 182 -20.73 47.22 14.49
N ARG A 183 -19.51 47.78 14.52
CA ARG A 183 -19.16 48.93 15.38
C ARG A 183 -19.38 50.29 14.73
N GLY A 184 -19.58 50.32 13.41
CA GLY A 184 -19.79 51.54 12.63
C GLY A 184 -21.26 51.88 12.35
N ASN A 185 -22.19 51.07 12.85
CA ASN A 185 -23.64 51.31 12.90
C ASN A 185 -24.06 51.63 14.33
#